data_AF-A0A3A4XQW5-F1
#
_entry.id   AF-A0A3A4XQW5-F1
#
_cell.length_a   1.000
_cell.length_b   1.000
_cell.length_c   1.000
_cell.angle_alpha   90.00
_cell.angle_beta   90.00
_cell.angle_gamma   90.00
#
_symmetry.space_group_name_H-M   'P 1'
#
loop_
_entity.id
_entity.type
_entity.pdbx_description
1 polymer ?
#
loop_
_entity_poly.entity_id
_entity_poly.type
_entity_poly.pdbx_seq_one_letter_code
_entity_poly.pdbx_strand_id
1 'polypeptide(L)'
;MLVIRQDQYEAFRALVFNRYVSDLKIHLQDSFTEQINKLGDLDVEVFIREKIEVAESFSIVNGDDIRRFVESCLDLGPLFYEQFDWVREIVTDGELDGEQKMELIDEGSVFAR
;
A
#
# COMPACT_ATOMS: atom_id res chain seq x y z
N MET A 1 -28.07 -20.76 13.73
CA MET A 1 -27.67 -20.05 12.50
C MET A 1 -27.22 -18.67 12.91
N LEU A 2 -25.93 -18.35 12.74
CA LEU A 2 -25.39 -17.02 13.03
C LEU A 2 -25.82 -16.06 11.91
N VAL A 3 -26.79 -15.19 12.17
CA VAL A 3 -27.14 -14.09 11.28
C VAL A 3 -26.31 -12.90 11.71
N ILE A 4 -25.20 -12.65 11.02
CA ILE A 4 -24.39 -11.45 11.23
C ILE A 4 -25.20 -10.25 10.72
N ARG A 5 -25.47 -9.29 11.61
CA ARG A 5 -26.14 -8.04 11.22
C ARG A 5 -25.15 -7.14 10.48
N GLN A 6 -25.62 -6.31 9.55
CA GLN A 6 -24.76 -5.42 8.76
C GLN A 6 -23.78 -4.61 9.62
N ASP A 7 -24.27 -4.03 10.73
CA ASP A 7 -23.45 -3.28 11.69
C ASP A 7 -22.29 -4.11 12.28
N GLN A 8 -22.50 -5.41 12.51
CA GLN A 8 -21.47 -6.31 13.04
C GLN A 8 -20.42 -6.64 11.98
N TYR A 9 -20.84 -6.76 10.72
CA TYR A 9 -19.94 -6.96 9.59
C TYR A 9 -19.07 -5.72 9.35
N GLU A 10 -19.66 -4.52 9.42
CA GLU A 10 -18.93 -3.25 9.32
C GLU A 10 -17.93 -3.07 10.46
N ALA A 11 -18.33 -3.34 11.71
CA ALA A 11 -17.44 -3.30 12.86
C ALA A 11 -16.28 -4.30 12.72
N PHE A 12 -16.56 -5.51 12.21
CA PHE A 12 -15.53 -6.52 11.95
C PHE A 12 -14.54 -6.06 10.87
N ARG A 13 -15.02 -5.51 9.76
CA ARG A 13 -14.14 -4.96 8.70
C ARG A 13 -13.24 -3.85 9.23
N ALA A 14 -13.80 -2.90 9.98
CA ALA A 14 -13.03 -1.82 10.59
C ALA A 14 -11.95 -2.35 11.55
N LEU A 15 -12.27 -3.37 12.35
CA LEU A 15 -11.29 -3.99 13.26
C LEU A 15 -10.14 -4.65 12.49
N VAL A 16 -10.44 -5.44 11.46
CA VAL A 16 -9.43 -6.11 10.62
C VAL A 16 -8.55 -5.08 9.92
N PHE A 17 -9.17 -4.04 9.33
CA PHE A 17 -8.44 -2.97 8.66
C PHE A 17 -7.51 -2.21 9.61
N ASN A 18 -8.00 -1.79 10.78
CA ASN A 18 -7.20 -1.07 11.76
C ASN A 18 -6.03 -1.92 12.28
N ARG A 19 -6.25 -3.24 12.44
CA ARG A 19 -5.17 -4.16 12.78
C ARG A 19 -4.12 -4.23 11.69
N TYR A 20 -4.53 -4.37 10.43
CA TYR A 20 -3.61 -4.37 9.29
C TYR A 20 -2.77 -3.09 9.23
N VAL A 21 -3.39 -1.92 9.37
CA VAL A 21 -2.69 -0.63 9.39
C VAL A 21 -1.69 -0.56 10.55
N SER A 22 -2.07 -1.05 11.74
CA SER A 22 -1.17 -1.11 12.90
C SER A 22 0.02 -2.04 12.67
N ASP A 23 -0.21 -3.24 12.13
CA ASP A 23 0.84 -4.23 11.85
C ASP A 23 1.80 -3.68 10.77
N LEU A 24 1.27 -3.04 9.73
CA LEU A 24 2.06 -2.39 8.68
C LEU A 24 2.87 -1.22 9.24
N LYS A 25 2.30 -0.38 10.11
CA LYS A 25 3.03 0.70 10.77
C LYS A 25 4.25 0.20 11.54
N ILE A 26 4.09 -0.86 12.32
CA ILE A 26 5.19 -1.48 13.07
C ILE A 26 6.27 -1.95 12.09
N HIS A 27 5.88 -2.69 11.05
CA HIS A 27 6.78 -3.19 10.02
C HIS A 27 7.60 -2.06 9.36
N LEU A 28 6.94 -0.96 8.98
CA LEU A 28 7.61 0.18 8.35
C LEU A 28 8.53 0.93 9.31
N GLN A 29 8.16 1.04 10.59
CA GLN A 29 9.03 1.65 11.60
C GLN A 29 10.29 0.82 11.86
N ASP A 30 10.19 -0.51 11.77
CA ASP A 30 11.31 -1.43 11.95
C ASP A 30 12.21 -1.52 10.71
N SER A 31 11.63 -1.53 9.50
CA SER A 31 12.37 -1.81 8.26
C SER A 31 12.76 -0.56 7.46
N PHE A 32 12.04 0.56 7.63
CA PHE A 32 12.20 1.80 6.85
C PHE A 32 12.39 3.02 7.76
N THR A 33 13.08 2.83 8.90
CA THR A 33 13.21 3.87 9.94
C THR A 33 13.74 5.20 9.39
N GLU A 34 14.72 5.18 8.48
CA GLU A 34 15.26 6.42 7.88
C GLU A 34 14.23 7.14 7.01
N GLN A 35 13.51 6.42 6.16
CA GLN A 35 12.49 6.95 5.26
C GLN A 35 11.31 7.51 6.06
N ILE A 36 10.87 6.77 7.09
CA ILE A 36 9.81 7.20 8.00
C ILE A 36 10.22 8.47 8.75
N ASN A 37 11.45 8.55 9.27
CA ASN A 37 11.92 9.77 9.94
C ASN A 37 11.99 10.99 9.00
N LYS A 38 12.16 10.77 7.69
CA LYS A 38 12.14 11.84 6.67
C LYS A 38 10.73 12.34 6.35
N LEU A 39 9.67 11.58 6.65
CA LEU A 39 8.30 12.06 6.53
C LEU A 39 8.00 13.21 7.53
N GLY A 40 8.84 13.40 8.55
CA GLY A 40 8.73 14.49 9.51
C GLY A 40 7.54 14.33 10.46
N ASP A 41 6.75 15.38 10.63
CA ASP A 41 5.56 15.40 11.51
C ASP A 41 4.34 14.68 10.90
N LEU A 42 4.46 14.15 9.68
CA LEU A 42 3.37 13.41 9.04
C LEU A 42 3.11 12.11 9.84
N ASP A 43 1.88 11.92 10.29
CA ASP A 43 1.50 10.68 10.97
C ASP A 43 1.63 9.51 9.99
N VAL A 44 2.51 8.57 10.31
CA VAL A 44 2.75 7.34 9.54
C VAL A 44 1.43 6.60 9.29
N GLU A 45 0.49 6.65 10.22
CA GLU A 45 -0.82 6.03 10.04
C GLU A 45 -1.63 6.72 8.93
N VAL A 46 -1.60 8.06 8.87
CA VAL A 46 -2.26 8.84 7.82
C VAL A 46 -1.63 8.55 6.47
N PHE A 47 -0.30 8.49 6.41
CA PHE A 47 0.44 8.10 5.20
C PHE A 47 0.01 6.72 4.70
N ILE A 48 -0.01 5.71 5.58
CA ILE A 48 -0.41 4.35 5.21
C ILE A 48 -1.83 4.33 4.65
N ARG A 49 -2.78 4.97 5.34
CA ARG A 49 -4.18 5.01 4.90
C ARG A 49 -4.34 5.66 3.53
N GLU A 50 -3.66 6.79 3.30
CA GLU A 50 -3.65 7.46 1.99
C GLU A 50 -3.10 6.52 0.89
N LYS A 51 -1.98 5.84 1.15
CA LYS A 51 -1.39 4.94 0.15
C LYS A 51 -2.20 3.67 -0.09
N ILE A 52 -2.95 3.20 0.90
CA ILE A 52 -3.93 2.11 0.70
C ILE A 52 -5.04 2.57 -0.26
N GLU A 53 -5.62 3.75 -0.06
CA GLU A 53 -6.66 4.29 -0.96
C GLU A 53 -6.16 4.43 -2.41
N VAL A 54 -4.91 4.87 -2.56
CA VAL A 54 -4.26 4.93 -3.89
C VAL A 54 -4.06 3.53 -4.47
N ALA A 55 -3.55 2.58 -3.70
CA ALA A 55 -3.35 1.20 -4.16
C ALA A 55 -4.68 0.56 -4.62
N GLU A 56 -5.76 0.76 -3.85
CA GLU A 56 -7.10 0.30 -4.19
C GLU A 56 -7.59 0.89 -5.52
N SER A 57 -7.28 2.16 -5.80
CA SER A 57 -7.62 2.79 -7.09
C SER A 57 -6.94 2.13 -8.30
N PHE A 58 -5.80 1.46 -8.08
CA PHE A 58 -5.08 0.67 -9.08
C PHE A 58 -5.44 -0.82 -9.05
N SER A 59 -6.50 -1.21 -8.31
CA SER A 59 -6.90 -2.61 -8.09
C SER A 59 -5.85 -3.45 -7.35
N ILE A 60 -4.97 -2.81 -6.58
CA ILE A 60 -4.02 -3.47 -5.67
C ILE A 60 -4.71 -3.57 -4.31
N VAL A 61 -5.38 -4.71 -4.07
CA VAL A 61 -6.29 -4.89 -2.92
C VAL A 61 -5.86 -5.96 -1.92
N ASN A 62 -4.89 -6.82 -2.28
CA ASN A 62 -4.35 -7.83 -1.37
C ASN A 62 -3.37 -7.18 -0.39
N GLY A 63 -3.38 -7.61 0.87
CA GLY A 63 -2.56 -7.04 1.93
C GLY A 63 -1.06 -7.15 1.68
N ASP A 64 -0.57 -8.20 1.02
CA ASP A 64 0.86 -8.32 0.67
C ASP A 64 1.25 -7.35 -0.45
N ASP A 65 0.41 -7.17 -1.47
CA ASP A 65 0.67 -6.24 -2.57
C ASP A 65 0.53 -4.79 -2.13
N ILE A 66 -0.45 -4.48 -1.28
CA ILE A 66 -0.57 -3.19 -0.61
C ILE A 66 0.69 -2.90 0.20
N ARG A 67 1.22 -3.88 0.96
CA ARG A 67 2.47 -3.69 1.71
C ARG A 67 3.60 -3.31 0.76
N ARG A 68 3.82 -4.08 -0.31
CA ARG A 68 4.86 -3.81 -1.32
C ARG A 68 4.69 -2.43 -1.97
N PHE A 69 3.45 -2.02 -2.24
CA PHE A 69 3.14 -0.70 -2.79
C PHE A 69 3.52 0.44 -1.83
N VAL A 70 3.19 0.30 -0.56
CA VAL A 70 3.54 1.30 0.47
C VAL A 70 5.06 1.35 0.69
N GLU A 71 5.74 0.20 0.68
CA GLU A 71 7.20 0.12 0.72
C GLU A 71 7.83 0.85 -0.49
N SER A 72 7.28 0.61 -1.69
CA SER A 72 7.70 1.31 -2.91
C SER A 72 7.52 2.82 -2.83
N CYS A 73 6.45 3.30 -2.17
CA CYS A 73 6.25 4.73 -1.92
C CYS A 73 7.32 5.34 -1.00
N LEU A 74 7.90 4.55 -0.09
CA LEU A 74 8.98 5.01 0.78
C LEU A 74 10.34 4.98 0.08
N ASP A 75 10.59 3.96 -0.75
CA ASP A 75 11.87 3.78 -1.43
C ASP A 75 12.02 4.64 -2.68
N LEU A 76 10.98 4.72 -3.50
CA LEU A 76 11.01 5.41 -4.80
C LEU A 76 10.37 6.80 -4.76
N GLY A 77 9.70 7.12 -3.65
CA GLY A 77 9.00 8.39 -3.43
C GLY A 77 7.47 8.24 -3.43
N PRO A 78 6.75 9.14 -2.72
CA PRO A 78 5.33 8.96 -2.40
C PRO A 78 4.37 9.05 -3.60
N LEU A 79 4.88 9.49 -4.75
CA LEU A 79 4.18 9.65 -6.02
C LEU A 79 4.92 8.92 -7.17
N PHE A 80 5.70 7.87 -6.86
CA PHE A 80 6.50 7.14 -7.86
C PHE A 80 5.66 6.67 -9.07
N TYR A 81 4.40 6.29 -8.82
CA TYR A 81 3.41 5.89 -9.82
C TYR A 81 2.99 7.02 -10.79
N GLU A 82 3.26 8.28 -10.45
CA GLU A 82 3.12 9.41 -11.36
C GLU A 82 4.45 9.88 -11.94
N GLN A 83 5.57 9.61 -11.26
CA GLN A 83 6.88 10.13 -11.64
C GLN A 83 7.59 9.26 -12.68
N PHE A 84 7.32 7.95 -12.65
CA PHE A 84 7.89 6.99 -13.57
C PHE A 84 6.85 6.55 -14.59
N ASP A 85 7.04 6.90 -15.86
CA ASP A 85 6.10 6.57 -16.94
C ASP A 85 5.86 5.05 -17.05
N TRP A 86 6.91 4.23 -16.88
CA TRP A 86 6.81 2.78 -16.90
C TRP A 86 5.95 2.22 -15.75
N VAL A 87 5.98 2.84 -14.56
CA VAL A 87 5.11 2.46 -13.44
C VAL A 87 3.68 2.87 -13.75
N ARG A 88 3.48 4.09 -14.27
CA ARG A 88 2.15 4.58 -14.64
C ARG A 88 1.47 3.64 -15.64
N GLU A 89 2.20 3.17 -16.63
CA GLU A 89 1.70 2.18 -17.60
C GLU A 89 1.25 0.88 -16.91
N ILE A 90 2.06 0.34 -15.98
CA ILE A 90 1.72 -0.88 -15.24
C ILE A 90 0.47 -0.68 -14.37
N VAL A 91 0.42 0.37 -13.56
CA VAL A 91 -0.68 0.54 -12.57
C VAL A 91 -2.02 0.86 -13.24
N THR A 92 -1.99 1.44 -14.44
CA THR A 92 -3.19 1.76 -15.24
C THR A 92 -3.62 0.64 -16.19
N ASP A 93 -2.80 -0.39 -16.37
CA ASP A 93 -3.18 -1.57 -17.15
C ASP A 93 -4.34 -2.32 -16.46
N GLY A 94 -5.44 -2.48 -17.19
CA GLY A 94 -6.64 -3.17 -16.73
C GLY A 94 -6.62 -4.68 -16.93
N GLU A 95 -5.65 -5.19 -17.71
CA GLU A 95 -5.46 -6.63 -17.92
C GLU A 95 -4.58 -7.26 -16.83
N LEU A 96 -3.88 -6.43 -16.05
CA LEU A 96 -3.04 -6.87 -14.92
C LEU A 96 -3.81 -6.83 -13.60
N ASP A 97 -3.67 -7.88 -12.80
CA ASP A 97 -4.09 -7.86 -11.41
C ASP A 97 -3.06 -7.18 -10.50
N GLY A 98 -3.41 -7.04 -9.22
CA GLY A 98 -2.54 -6.38 -8.23
C GLY A 98 -1.20 -7.08 -8.01
N GLU A 99 -1.17 -8.42 -8.08
CA GLU A 99 0.05 -9.20 -7.87
C GLU A 99 1.01 -8.99 -9.05
N GLN A 100 0.51 -9.13 -10.28
CA GLN A 100 1.26 -8.90 -11.51
C GLN A 100 1.81 -7.47 -11.60
N LYS A 101 1.01 -6.48 -11.19
CA LYS A 101 1.47 -5.08 -11.11
C LYS A 101 2.67 -4.94 -10.18
N MET A 102 2.59 -5.53 -8.99
CA MET A 102 3.68 -5.43 -8.01
C MET A 102 4.91 -6.24 -8.42
N GLU A 103 4.75 -7.38 -9.08
CA GLU A 103 5.89 -8.11 -9.67
C GLU A 103 6.66 -7.26 -10.68
N LEU A 104 5.96 -6.64 -11.64
CA LEU A 104 6.60 -5.80 -12.66
C LEU A 104 7.24 -4.54 -12.05
N ILE A 105 6.60 -3.94 -11.04
CA ILE A 105 7.18 -2.81 -10.30
C ILE A 105 8.46 -3.21 -9.58
N ASP A 106 8.45 -4.36 -8.88
CA ASP A 106 9.64 -4.82 -8.16
C ASP A 106 10.79 -5.13 -9.12
N GLU A 107 10.52 -5.80 -10.24
CA GLU A 107 11.52 -6.07 -11.29
C GLU A 107 12.13 -4.78 -11.86
N GLY A 108 11.29 -3.79 -12.18
CA GLY A 108 11.74 -2.50 -12.71
C GLY A 108 12.48 -1.63 -11.67
N SER A 109 12.09 -1.73 -10.39
CA SER A 109 12.66 -0.92 -9.30
C SER A 109 14.14 -1.17 -9.07
N VAL A 110 14.65 -2.37 -9.39
CA VAL A 110 16.08 -2.73 -9.29
C VAL A 110 16.94 -1.80 -10.14
N PHE A 111 16.41 -1.30 -11.25
CA PHE A 111 17.13 -0.41 -12.18
C PHE A 111 16.93 1.08 -11.88
N ALA A 112 16.00 1.43 -10.98
CA ALA A 112 15.65 2.80 -10.63
C ALA A 112 16.33 3.29 -9.33
N ARG A 113 16.98 2.39 -8.58
CA ARG A 113 17.79 2.67 -7.38
C ARG A 113 19.24 3.01 -7.74
#